data_AF-A0A0Q7X5Y5-F1
#
_entry.id   AF-A0A0Q7X5Y5-F1
#
_cell.length_a   1.000
_cell.length_b   1.000
_cell.length_c   1.000
_cell.angle_alpha   90.00
_cell.angle_beta   90.00
_cell.angle_gamma   90.00
#
_symmetry.space_group_name_H-M   'P 1'
#
loop_
_entity.id
_entity.type
_entity.pdbx_description
1 polymer ?
#
loop_
_entity_poly.entity_id
_entity_poly.type
_entity_poly.pdbx_seq_one_letter_code
_entity_poly.pdbx_strand_id
1 'polypeptide(L)'
;MPFKAFRLKRTDTFYPSMGGTPDLGSLLKSIKLTQEFIDDIIDIEDAAFADRKNGASPDALEKLLIAAKKESLLTGSLHRKVYFHILRQSQVPKKYGKGDMDTLLLSYHDIMAESHRGYPSIRFPRLDGVHLFGHHGDCNFDQEAMPNHDEFKHRMAVLKQCDKYIHIPGMLDKIEKFRPFAEDGKTARRALGLLRALNYDPSDYPSRASTANYWINLKFWGFVTIILLNEACRQDFFAGFAAEMTVHPHCDEYMQILERFVGAVGDNDLGKQFVSLKAGVAGNAAHNA
;
A
#
# COMPACT_ATOMS: atom_id res chain seq x y z
N MET A 1 -5.22 -4.18 22.47
CA MET A 1 -5.77 -3.29 23.51
C MET A 1 -7.20 -2.94 23.14
N PRO A 2 -8.16 -2.92 24.07
CA PRO A 2 -9.54 -2.50 23.78
C PRO A 2 -9.57 -1.00 23.44
N PHE A 3 -10.32 -0.62 22.39
CA PHE A 3 -10.51 0.77 21.98
C PHE A 3 -11.34 1.52 23.02
N LYS A 4 -10.87 2.64 23.57
CA LYS A 4 -11.68 3.45 24.49
C LYS A 4 -12.61 4.35 23.67
N ALA A 5 -13.92 4.26 23.88
CA ALA A 5 -14.88 5.17 23.24
C ALA A 5 -14.74 6.59 23.84
N PHE A 6 -14.78 7.61 22.99
CA PHE A 6 -14.74 9.02 23.33
C PHE A 6 -16.13 9.63 23.18
N ARG A 7 -16.59 10.39 24.17
CA ARG A 7 -17.83 11.17 24.03
C ARG A 7 -17.55 12.35 23.11
N LEU A 8 -18.39 12.55 22.10
CA LEU A 8 -18.36 13.76 21.28
C LEU A 8 -18.73 14.95 22.18
N LYS A 9 -17.90 15.99 22.17
CA LYS A 9 -17.93 17.08 23.17
C LYS A 9 -19.31 17.73 23.30
N ARG A 10 -20.08 17.77 22.21
CA ARG A 10 -21.35 18.49 22.12
C ARG A 10 -22.57 17.59 21.90
N THR A 11 -22.43 16.27 22.12
CA THR A 11 -23.55 15.32 22.00
C THR A 11 -23.51 14.24 23.09
N ASP A 12 -24.60 13.50 23.25
CA ASP A 12 -24.65 12.30 24.11
C ASP A 12 -24.12 11.03 23.43
N THR A 13 -23.36 11.21 22.34
CA THR A 13 -22.89 10.11 21.49
C THR A 13 -21.42 9.80 21.76
N PHE A 14 -21.07 8.52 21.69
CA PHE A 14 -19.70 8.00 21.88
C PHE A 14 -19.10 7.44 20.58
N TYR A 15 -17.77 7.55 20.43
CA TYR A 15 -17.01 7.20 19.23
C TYR A 15 -15.52 6.91 19.53
N PRO A 16 -14.85 5.87 18.98
CA PRO A 16 -15.45 4.74 18.25
C PRO A 16 -16.23 3.85 19.23
N SER A 17 -17.32 3.23 18.78
CA SER A 17 -18.19 2.46 19.67
C SER A 17 -17.55 1.14 20.15
N MET A 18 -17.78 0.79 21.41
CA MET A 18 -17.54 -0.57 21.92
C MET A 18 -18.88 -1.21 22.30
N GLY A 19 -19.09 -2.48 21.93
CA GLY A 19 -20.32 -3.22 22.25
C GLY A 19 -21.52 -2.84 21.38
N GLY A 20 -22.73 -2.95 21.92
CA GLY A 20 -24.00 -2.74 21.20
C GLY A 20 -24.35 -1.28 20.83
N THR A 21 -23.38 -0.37 20.81
CA THR A 21 -23.59 1.02 20.37
C THR A 21 -23.19 1.24 18.90
N PRO A 22 -23.84 2.18 18.19
CA PRO A 22 -23.69 2.35 16.75
C PRO A 22 -22.25 2.75 16.39
N ASP A 23 -21.63 2.07 15.41
CA ASP A 23 -20.37 2.52 14.81
C ASP A 23 -20.56 3.89 14.11
N LEU A 24 -19.48 4.59 13.75
CA LEU A 24 -19.59 5.89 13.07
C LEU A 24 -20.45 5.80 11.80
N GLY A 25 -20.39 4.68 11.08
CA GLY A 25 -21.27 4.45 9.92
C GLY A 25 -22.75 4.42 10.28
N SER A 26 -23.12 3.86 11.44
CA SER A 26 -24.48 3.81 11.96
C SER A 26 -24.89 5.13 12.59
N LEU A 27 -23.96 5.81 13.25
CA LEU A 27 -24.18 7.14 13.82
C LEU A 27 -24.54 8.15 12.72
N LEU A 28 -23.78 8.17 11.61
CA LEU A 28 -24.05 9.01 10.44
C LEU A 28 -25.42 8.79 9.80
N LYS A 29 -26.09 7.65 10.06
CA LYS A 29 -27.47 7.40 9.62
C LYS A 29 -28.53 7.96 10.57
N SER A 30 -28.16 8.15 11.84
CA SER A 30 -29.09 8.47 12.93
C SER A 30 -29.12 9.96 13.31
N ILE A 31 -28.17 10.76 12.81
CA ILE A 31 -28.04 12.17 13.15
C ILE A 31 -28.05 13.05 11.90
N LYS A 32 -28.48 14.30 12.06
CA LYS A 32 -28.21 15.34 11.07
C LYS A 32 -26.74 15.75 11.20
N LEU A 33 -25.98 15.60 10.11
CA LEU A 33 -24.58 16.02 10.09
C LEU A 33 -24.48 17.55 10.13
N THR A 34 -23.68 18.08 11.04
CA THR A 34 -23.39 19.52 11.16
C THR A 34 -21.87 19.75 11.15
N GLN A 35 -21.44 20.99 10.92
CA GLN A 35 -20.01 21.33 10.98
C GLN A 35 -19.41 20.99 12.35
N GLU A 36 -20.11 21.36 13.43
CA GLU A 36 -19.68 21.11 14.81
C GLU A 36 -19.46 19.62 15.09
N PHE A 37 -20.30 18.75 14.54
CA PHE A 37 -20.16 17.32 14.69
C PHE A 37 -18.93 16.78 13.96
N ILE A 38 -18.63 17.30 12.77
CA ILE A 38 -17.44 16.90 12.04
C ILE A 38 -16.18 17.36 12.79
N ASP A 39 -16.17 18.60 13.29
CA ASP A 39 -15.06 19.13 14.07
C ASP A 39 -14.81 18.29 15.33
N ASP A 40 -15.87 17.89 16.05
CA ASP A 40 -15.76 16.99 17.21
C ASP A 40 -15.14 15.63 16.85
N ILE A 41 -15.47 15.04 15.69
CA ILE A 41 -14.84 13.78 15.24
C ILE A 41 -13.36 13.99 14.94
N ILE A 42 -13.02 15.06 14.23
CA ILE A 42 -11.63 15.35 13.87
C ILE A 42 -10.79 15.62 15.11
N ASP A 43 -11.32 16.36 16.09
CA ASP A 43 -10.64 16.57 17.37
C ASP A 43 -10.34 15.24 18.08
N ILE A 44 -11.26 14.27 18.01
CA ILE A 44 -11.04 12.94 18.58
C ILE A 44 -9.98 12.16 17.79
N GLU A 45 -10.00 12.24 16.45
CA GLU A 45 -9.00 11.59 15.60
C GLU A 45 -7.59 12.18 15.81
N ASP A 46 -7.49 13.51 15.91
CA ASP A 46 -6.26 14.24 16.21
C ASP A 46 -5.74 13.88 17.61
N ALA A 47 -6.61 13.82 18.62
CA ALA A 47 -6.24 13.39 19.96
C ALA A 47 -5.77 11.92 20.00
N ALA A 48 -6.48 11.02 19.30
CA ALA A 48 -6.08 9.62 19.19
C ALA A 48 -4.72 9.48 18.49
N PHE A 49 -4.48 10.26 17.44
CA PHE A 49 -3.19 10.30 16.75
C PHE A 49 -2.06 10.81 17.66
N ALA A 50 -2.29 11.89 18.41
CA ALA A 50 -1.34 12.43 19.37
C ALA A 50 -0.98 11.41 20.47
N ASP A 51 -1.97 10.65 20.93
CA ASP A 51 -1.84 9.58 21.93
C ASP A 51 -1.23 8.28 21.39
N ARG A 52 -0.83 8.22 20.11
CA ARG A 52 -0.37 7.01 19.42
C ARG A 52 -1.38 5.86 19.49
N LYS A 53 -2.65 6.19 19.23
CA LYS A 53 -3.77 5.24 19.16
C LYS A 53 -4.36 5.22 17.75
N ASN A 54 -5.05 4.13 17.46
CA ASN A 54 -5.93 4.04 16.32
C ASN A 54 -7.20 4.88 16.59
N GLY A 55 -7.68 5.58 15.57
CA GLY A 55 -9.01 6.20 15.59
C GLY A 55 -10.06 5.25 15.01
N ALA A 56 -11.10 5.78 14.36
CA ALA A 56 -12.03 4.92 13.65
C ALA A 56 -11.44 4.27 12.42
N SER A 57 -12.11 3.20 11.98
CA SER A 57 -11.75 2.53 10.75
C SER A 57 -11.77 3.49 9.55
N PRO A 58 -10.85 3.33 8.59
CA PRO A 58 -10.81 4.19 7.40
C PRO A 58 -12.11 4.13 6.59
N ASP A 59 -12.81 2.98 6.54
CA ASP A 59 -14.13 2.86 5.91
C ASP A 59 -15.19 3.75 6.58
N ALA A 60 -15.13 3.98 7.89
CA ALA A 60 -16.05 4.86 8.58
C ALA A 60 -15.73 6.34 8.33
N LEU A 61 -14.44 6.69 8.30
CA LEU A 61 -13.97 8.02 7.90
C LEU A 61 -14.32 8.33 6.44
N GLU A 62 -14.29 7.34 5.56
CA GLU A 62 -14.73 7.51 4.17
C GLU A 62 -16.25 7.77 4.07
N LYS A 63 -17.06 7.11 4.92
CA LYS A 63 -18.50 7.42 5.03
C LYS A 63 -18.74 8.86 5.53
N LEU A 64 -17.97 9.32 6.52
CA LEU A 64 -18.01 10.70 7.00
C LEU A 64 -17.69 11.68 5.86
N LEU A 65 -16.64 11.42 5.09
CA LEU A 65 -16.26 12.24 3.94
C LEU A 65 -17.41 12.37 2.92
N ILE A 66 -18.04 11.25 2.57
CA ILE A 66 -19.15 11.22 1.61
C ILE A 66 -20.35 12.02 2.15
N ALA A 67 -20.70 11.83 3.43
CA ALA A 67 -21.80 12.54 4.06
C ALA A 67 -21.52 14.06 4.14
N ALA A 68 -20.32 14.45 4.57
CA ALA A 68 -19.91 15.85 4.66
C ALA A 68 -19.88 16.54 3.28
N LYS A 69 -19.44 15.85 2.22
CA LYS A 69 -19.51 16.34 0.84
C LYS A 69 -20.95 16.56 0.38
N LYS A 70 -21.86 15.61 0.67
CA LYS A 70 -23.27 15.71 0.29
C LYS A 70 -23.96 16.92 0.93
N GLU A 71 -23.62 17.20 2.19
CA GLU A 71 -24.18 18.33 2.95
C GLU A 71 -23.41 19.65 2.74
N SER A 72 -22.41 19.69 1.84
CA SER A 72 -21.56 20.86 1.59
C SER A 72 -20.85 21.40 2.85
N LEU A 73 -20.49 20.51 3.78
CA LEU A 73 -19.82 20.83 5.05
C LEU A 73 -18.29 20.61 4.99
N LEU A 74 -17.75 20.30 3.81
CA LEU A 74 -16.33 19.97 3.68
C LEU A 74 -15.52 21.20 3.30
N THR A 75 -14.81 21.79 4.26
CA THR A 75 -13.76 22.78 3.97
C THR A 75 -12.51 22.07 3.44
N GLY A 76 -11.66 22.79 2.68
CA GLY A 76 -10.42 22.20 2.15
C GLY A 76 -9.48 21.67 3.25
N SER A 77 -9.39 22.37 4.39
CA SER A 77 -8.61 21.93 5.56
C SER A 77 -9.17 20.63 6.16
N LEU A 78 -10.49 20.57 6.33
CA LEU A 78 -11.17 19.40 6.86
C LEU A 78 -11.00 18.17 5.95
N HIS A 79 -11.12 18.38 4.65
CA HIS A 79 -10.92 17.32 3.64
C HIS A 79 -9.54 16.68 3.76
N ARG A 80 -8.50 17.52 3.85
CA ARG A 80 -7.10 17.07 4.03
C ARG A 80 -6.93 16.27 5.32
N LYS A 81 -7.50 16.74 6.45
CA LYS A 81 -7.45 16.00 7.72
C LYS A 81 -8.12 14.62 7.65
N VAL A 82 -9.29 14.53 7.02
CA VAL A 82 -9.98 13.22 6.85
C VAL A 82 -9.13 12.27 6.01
N TYR A 83 -8.56 12.74 4.90
CA TYR A 83 -7.66 11.94 4.08
C TYR A 83 -6.39 11.52 4.81
N PHE A 84 -5.79 12.40 5.61
CA PHE A 84 -4.67 12.05 6.49
C PHE A 84 -5.03 10.89 7.42
N HIS A 85 -6.19 10.94 8.10
CA HIS A 85 -6.57 9.86 9.03
C HIS A 85 -6.99 8.55 8.34
N ILE A 86 -7.47 8.61 7.09
CA ILE A 86 -7.72 7.41 6.28
C ILE A 86 -6.39 6.76 5.88
N LEU A 87 -5.50 7.54 5.29
CA LEU A 87 -4.21 7.07 4.80
C LEU A 87 -3.29 6.59 5.93
N ARG A 88 -3.21 7.27 7.09
CA ARG A 88 -2.35 6.81 8.21
C ARG A 88 -2.70 5.40 8.71
N GLN A 89 -3.90 4.92 8.40
CA GLN A 89 -4.44 3.62 8.76
C GLN A 89 -4.40 2.59 7.62
N SER A 90 -3.43 2.73 6.71
CA SER A 90 -3.14 1.76 5.64
C SER A 90 -4.20 1.64 4.55
N GLN A 91 -5.07 2.65 4.37
CA GLN A 91 -6.10 2.62 3.32
C GLN A 91 -6.03 3.87 2.46
N VAL A 92 -6.15 3.70 1.15
CA VAL A 92 -6.38 4.80 0.21
C VAL A 92 -7.90 4.98 0.06
N PRO A 93 -8.43 6.22 0.07
CA PRO A 93 -9.85 6.47 -0.16
C PRO A 93 -10.34 5.76 -1.43
N LYS A 94 -11.45 5.02 -1.35
CA LYS A 94 -12.02 4.29 -2.52
C LYS A 94 -12.75 5.25 -3.46
N LYS A 95 -13.31 6.34 -2.92
CA LYS A 95 -14.02 7.39 -3.64
C LYS A 95 -13.23 8.70 -3.58
N TYR A 96 -12.54 9.00 -4.67
CA TYR A 96 -11.94 10.31 -4.94
C TYR A 96 -12.25 10.70 -6.39
N GLY A 97 -12.45 11.98 -6.63
CA GLY A 97 -12.58 12.56 -7.96
C GLY A 97 -11.33 13.33 -8.38
N LYS A 98 -11.31 13.81 -9.63
CA LYS A 98 -10.21 14.63 -10.15
C LYS A 98 -9.92 15.86 -9.29
N GLY A 99 -10.95 16.52 -8.76
CA GLY A 99 -10.83 17.67 -7.86
C GLY A 99 -10.29 17.35 -6.46
N ASP A 100 -10.20 16.08 -6.09
CA ASP A 100 -9.67 15.66 -4.79
C ASP A 100 -8.17 15.36 -4.82
N MET A 101 -7.56 15.32 -6.02
CA MET A 101 -6.20 14.81 -6.21
C MET A 101 -5.17 15.61 -5.43
N ASP A 102 -5.21 16.94 -5.53
CA ASP A 102 -4.25 17.81 -4.84
C ASP A 102 -4.36 17.64 -3.32
N THR A 103 -5.59 17.57 -2.79
CA THR A 103 -5.84 17.32 -1.37
C THR A 103 -5.30 15.95 -0.94
N LEU A 104 -5.45 14.92 -1.77
CA LEU A 104 -4.93 13.58 -1.49
C LEU A 104 -3.39 13.56 -1.44
N LEU A 105 -2.73 14.21 -2.41
CA LEU A 105 -1.28 14.34 -2.44
C LEU A 105 -0.74 15.11 -1.22
N LEU A 106 -1.36 16.23 -0.88
CA LEU A 106 -1.01 17.01 0.32
C LEU A 106 -1.19 16.19 1.61
N SER A 107 -2.26 15.39 1.69
CA SER A 107 -2.49 14.51 2.85
C SER A 107 -1.45 13.40 2.95
N TYR A 108 -1.00 12.87 1.81
CA TYR A 108 0.08 11.89 1.80
C TYR A 108 1.41 12.50 2.24
N HIS A 109 1.71 13.72 1.80
CA HIS A 109 2.88 14.47 2.27
C HIS A 109 2.88 14.64 3.80
N ASP A 110 1.73 14.95 4.40
CA ASP A 110 1.60 15.04 5.86
C ASP A 110 1.92 13.72 6.58
N ILE A 111 1.54 12.60 5.99
CA ILE A 111 1.85 11.27 6.55
C ILE A 111 3.34 10.99 6.47
N MET A 112 4.00 11.42 5.40
CA MET A 112 5.45 11.26 5.28
C MET A 112 6.20 12.09 6.32
N ALA A 113 5.75 13.32 6.61
CA ALA A 113 6.30 14.13 7.70
C ALA A 113 6.17 13.44 9.08
N GLU A 114 5.10 12.68 9.28
CA GLU A 114 4.83 11.96 10.53
C GLU A 114 5.31 10.48 10.53
N SER A 115 5.97 10.03 9.46
CA SER A 115 6.37 8.62 9.26
C SER A 115 7.24 8.07 10.40
N HIS A 116 8.07 8.92 11.01
CA HIS A 116 8.92 8.61 12.16
C HIS A 116 8.15 8.10 13.39
N ARG A 117 6.84 8.36 13.50
CA ARG A 117 6.02 7.85 14.61
C ARG A 117 5.75 6.35 14.51
N GLY A 118 5.77 5.79 13.30
CA GLY A 118 5.54 4.37 13.04
C GLY A 118 4.23 3.82 13.61
N TYR A 119 4.17 2.50 13.80
CA TYR A 119 3.00 1.82 14.34
C TYR A 119 2.72 2.21 15.80
N PRO A 120 1.45 2.40 16.21
CA PRO A 120 0.23 2.29 15.39
C PRO A 120 -0.21 3.61 14.73
N SER A 121 0.50 4.72 14.98
CA SER A 121 0.15 6.07 14.52
C SER A 121 0.09 6.18 13.00
N ILE A 122 1.16 5.73 12.34
CA ILE A 122 1.32 5.68 10.89
C ILE A 122 1.61 4.23 10.49
N ARG A 123 0.75 3.66 9.65
CA ARG A 123 0.82 2.26 9.20
C ARG A 123 0.75 2.12 7.68
N PHE A 124 0.85 3.23 6.95
CA PHE A 124 0.70 3.18 5.50
C PHE A 124 1.83 2.35 4.87
N PRO A 125 1.53 1.31 4.06
CA PRO A 125 2.55 0.42 3.53
C PRO A 125 3.56 1.17 2.65
N ARG A 126 4.85 0.82 2.78
CA ARG A 126 5.92 1.44 2.01
C ARG A 126 5.74 1.19 0.52
N LEU A 127 5.47 -0.06 0.14
CA LEU A 127 5.23 -0.46 -1.25
C LEU A 127 4.06 0.33 -1.88
N ASP A 128 2.95 0.47 -1.16
CA ASP A 128 1.79 1.24 -1.62
C ASP A 128 2.14 2.72 -1.80
N GLY A 129 2.91 3.29 -0.86
CA GLY A 129 3.42 4.66 -0.92
C GLY A 129 4.24 4.94 -2.16
N VAL A 130 5.32 4.16 -2.36
CA VAL A 130 6.21 4.32 -3.50
C VAL A 130 5.47 4.10 -4.82
N HIS A 131 4.64 3.06 -4.92
CA HIS A 131 3.90 2.78 -6.16
C HIS A 131 2.90 3.88 -6.51
N LEU A 132 2.11 4.35 -5.56
CA LEU A 132 1.04 5.30 -5.83
C LEU A 132 1.57 6.73 -5.97
N PHE A 133 2.41 7.16 -5.03
CA PHE A 133 2.84 8.56 -4.89
C PHE A 133 4.26 8.82 -5.39
N GLY A 134 5.03 7.78 -5.73
CA GLY A 134 6.38 7.90 -6.26
C GLY A 134 7.47 8.00 -5.19
N HIS A 135 7.10 8.14 -3.92
CA HIS A 135 8.04 8.22 -2.81
C HIS A 135 7.45 7.63 -1.52
N HIS A 136 8.31 7.22 -0.58
CA HIS A 136 7.96 6.85 0.79
C HIS A 136 9.19 6.94 1.71
N GLY A 137 9.17 7.82 2.71
CA GLY A 137 10.36 8.12 3.52
C GLY A 137 11.53 8.58 2.64
N ASP A 138 12.70 7.98 2.82
CA ASP A 138 13.90 8.28 2.02
C ASP A 138 13.88 7.66 0.61
N CYS A 139 12.89 6.81 0.31
CA CYS A 139 12.76 6.20 -1.00
C CYS A 139 12.03 7.17 -1.91
N ASN A 140 12.75 7.74 -2.87
CA ASN A 140 12.16 8.51 -3.95
C ASN A 140 12.49 7.80 -5.26
N PHE A 141 11.49 7.15 -5.84
CA PHE A 141 11.65 6.39 -7.07
C PHE A 141 11.47 7.29 -8.29
N ASP A 142 10.54 8.25 -8.23
CA ASP A 142 10.13 8.93 -9.45
C ASP A 142 11.06 10.09 -9.83
N GLN A 143 11.50 11.01 -8.95
CA GLN A 143 11.93 12.38 -9.36
C GLN A 143 10.97 13.11 -10.34
N GLU A 144 10.01 12.42 -10.96
CA GLU A 144 8.96 12.89 -11.83
C GLU A 144 7.92 13.69 -11.02
N ALA A 145 7.15 14.48 -11.76
CA ALA A 145 6.00 15.18 -11.23
C ALA A 145 5.02 14.22 -10.55
N MET A 146 4.35 14.70 -9.50
CA MET A 146 3.26 13.98 -8.84
C MET A 146 2.24 13.47 -9.88
N PRO A 147 1.68 12.26 -9.69
CA PRO A 147 0.76 11.68 -10.66
C PRO A 147 -0.47 12.57 -10.82
N ASN A 148 -0.93 12.74 -12.06
CA ASN A 148 -2.26 13.27 -12.29
C ASN A 148 -3.33 12.22 -11.91
N HIS A 149 -4.60 12.64 -11.89
CA HIS A 149 -5.72 11.78 -11.48
C HIS A 149 -5.82 10.47 -12.28
N ASP A 150 -5.62 10.50 -13.60
CA ASP A 150 -5.79 9.31 -14.45
C ASP A 150 -4.64 8.33 -14.25
N GLU A 151 -3.42 8.84 -14.09
CA GLU A 151 -2.26 8.06 -13.72
C GLU A 151 -2.42 7.44 -12.32
N PHE A 152 -2.87 8.21 -11.34
CA PHE A 152 -3.13 7.69 -10.00
C PHE A 152 -4.19 6.59 -9.99
N LYS A 153 -5.28 6.77 -10.76
CA LYS A 153 -6.33 5.77 -10.94
C LYS A 153 -5.79 4.47 -11.57
N HIS A 154 -4.92 4.59 -12.57
CA HIS A 154 -4.24 3.46 -13.19
C HIS A 154 -3.32 2.73 -12.20
N ARG A 155 -2.47 3.48 -11.47
CA ARG A 155 -1.60 2.94 -10.41
C ARG A 155 -2.42 2.21 -9.34
N MET A 156 -3.57 2.76 -8.93
CA MET A 156 -4.51 2.11 -8.02
C MET A 156 -5.12 0.82 -8.59
N ALA A 157 -5.37 0.73 -9.91
CA ALA A 157 -5.88 -0.48 -10.54
C ALA A 157 -4.83 -1.61 -10.52
N VAL A 158 -3.56 -1.28 -10.78
CA VAL A 158 -2.42 -2.20 -10.65
C VAL A 158 -2.31 -2.71 -9.21
N LEU A 159 -2.36 -1.80 -8.24
CA LEU A 159 -2.27 -2.15 -6.82
C LEU A 159 -3.40 -3.08 -6.39
N LYS A 160 -4.64 -2.75 -6.77
CA LYS A 160 -5.82 -3.60 -6.52
C LYS A 160 -5.68 -4.96 -7.18
N GLN A 161 -5.08 -5.06 -8.36
CA GLN A 161 -4.85 -6.36 -8.99
C GLN A 161 -3.87 -7.19 -8.16
N CYS A 162 -2.76 -6.61 -7.70
CA CYS A 162 -1.77 -7.31 -6.88
C CYS A 162 -2.34 -7.74 -5.51
N ASP A 163 -3.28 -6.97 -4.95
CA ASP A 163 -3.88 -7.19 -3.63
C ASP A 163 -5.08 -8.19 -3.63
N LYS A 164 -5.54 -8.65 -4.81
CA LYS A 164 -6.71 -9.56 -4.93
C LYS A 164 -6.51 -10.97 -4.39
N TYR A 165 -5.28 -11.34 -4.08
CA TYR A 165 -4.88 -12.72 -3.88
C TYR A 165 -4.60 -13.01 -2.42
N ILE A 166 -4.99 -14.20 -1.96
CA ILE A 166 -4.83 -14.64 -0.57
C ILE A 166 -3.74 -15.71 -0.40
N HIS A 167 -3.25 -16.31 -1.48
CA HIS A 167 -2.12 -17.26 -1.49
C HIS A 167 -1.48 -17.36 -2.89
N ILE A 168 -0.23 -17.82 -2.95
CA ILE A 168 0.57 -17.95 -4.20
C ILE A 168 -0.14 -18.83 -5.25
N PRO A 169 -0.64 -20.05 -4.96
CA PRO A 169 -1.28 -20.88 -5.99
C PRO A 169 -2.39 -20.17 -6.78
N GLY A 170 -3.27 -19.44 -6.09
CA GLY A 170 -4.37 -18.73 -6.74
C GLY A 170 -3.93 -17.51 -7.52
N MET A 171 -2.73 -16.98 -7.25
CA MET A 171 -2.08 -15.96 -8.10
C MET A 171 -1.55 -16.59 -9.38
N LEU A 172 -0.85 -17.73 -9.28
CA LEU A 172 -0.32 -18.47 -10.43
C LEU A 172 -1.44 -18.90 -11.39
N ASP A 173 -2.54 -19.45 -10.87
CA ASP A 173 -3.71 -19.88 -11.66
C ASP A 173 -4.38 -18.73 -12.46
N LYS A 174 -4.08 -17.48 -12.09
CA LYS A 174 -4.68 -16.28 -12.67
C LYS A 174 -3.62 -15.31 -13.18
N ILE A 175 -2.47 -15.82 -13.60
CA ILE A 175 -1.35 -15.01 -14.09
C ILE A 175 -1.77 -14.11 -15.27
N GLU A 176 -2.66 -14.61 -16.13
CA GLU A 176 -3.24 -13.88 -17.27
C GLU A 176 -3.98 -12.60 -16.87
N LYS A 177 -4.46 -12.49 -15.62
CA LYS A 177 -5.10 -11.25 -15.12
C LYS A 177 -4.10 -10.09 -14.93
N PHE A 178 -2.80 -10.37 -14.95
CA PHE A 178 -1.75 -9.35 -14.91
C PHE A 178 -1.31 -8.88 -16.30
N ARG A 179 -1.62 -9.64 -17.36
CA ARG A 179 -1.17 -9.36 -18.73
C ARG A 179 -1.50 -7.93 -19.22
N PRO A 180 -2.72 -7.38 -19.01
CA PRO A 180 -3.02 -6.00 -19.42
C PRO A 180 -2.11 -4.94 -18.78
N PHE A 181 -1.58 -5.20 -17.58
CA PHE A 181 -0.65 -4.30 -16.91
C PHE A 181 0.80 -4.52 -17.33
N ALA A 182 1.15 -5.73 -17.76
CA ALA A 182 2.47 -6.06 -18.28
C ALA A 182 2.68 -5.54 -19.71
N GLU A 183 1.63 -5.52 -20.53
CA GLU A 183 1.66 -4.96 -21.89
C GLU A 183 1.85 -3.43 -21.88
N ASP A 184 1.41 -2.74 -20.83
CA ASP A 184 1.76 -1.35 -20.58
C ASP A 184 3.21 -1.25 -20.07
N GLY A 185 4.13 -0.95 -21.01
CA GLY A 185 5.54 -0.80 -20.69
C GLY A 185 5.86 0.26 -19.63
N LYS A 186 5.02 1.31 -19.45
CA LYS A 186 5.21 2.28 -18.36
C LYS A 186 4.94 1.62 -17.01
N THR A 187 3.89 0.80 -16.92
CA THR A 187 3.57 0.05 -15.70
C THR A 187 4.62 -1.00 -15.38
N ALA A 188 5.09 -1.77 -16.37
CA ALA A 188 6.15 -2.76 -16.14
C ALA A 188 7.47 -2.13 -15.66
N ARG A 189 7.89 -1.00 -16.26
CA ARG A 189 9.08 -0.25 -15.80
C ARG A 189 8.88 0.33 -14.41
N ARG A 190 7.68 0.83 -14.09
CA ARG A 190 7.34 1.29 -12.74
C ARG A 190 7.42 0.15 -11.72
N ALA A 191 6.90 -1.03 -12.06
CA ALA A 191 7.00 -2.22 -11.20
C ALA A 191 8.46 -2.58 -10.93
N LEU A 192 9.31 -2.64 -11.96
CA LEU A 192 10.74 -2.91 -11.82
C LEU A 192 11.42 -1.86 -10.94
N GLY A 193 11.14 -0.59 -11.18
CA GLY A 193 11.67 0.53 -10.44
C GLY A 193 11.26 0.55 -8.96
N LEU A 194 10.00 0.21 -8.68
CA LEU A 194 9.48 -0.03 -7.33
C LEU A 194 10.27 -1.11 -6.62
N LEU A 195 10.45 -2.29 -7.25
CA LEU A 195 11.17 -3.40 -6.62
C LEU A 195 12.63 -3.03 -6.34
N ARG A 196 13.30 -2.30 -7.25
CA ARG A 196 14.64 -1.75 -7.02
C ARG A 196 14.68 -0.79 -5.83
N ALA A 197 13.72 0.14 -5.73
CA ALA A 197 13.65 1.10 -4.62
C ALA A 197 13.37 0.45 -3.25
N LEU A 198 12.85 -0.79 -3.27
CA LEU A 198 12.65 -1.61 -2.07
C LEU A 198 13.79 -2.61 -1.85
N ASN A 199 14.87 -2.57 -2.65
CA ASN A 199 15.97 -3.55 -2.62
C ASN A 199 15.46 -5.00 -2.75
N TYR A 200 14.40 -5.18 -3.54
CA TYR A 200 13.72 -6.46 -3.72
C TYR A 200 13.27 -7.13 -2.40
N ASP A 201 13.10 -6.35 -1.33
CA ASP A 201 12.61 -6.82 -0.04
C ASP A 201 11.07 -6.64 0.04
N PRO A 202 10.29 -7.73 0.13
CA PRO A 202 8.85 -7.74 0.35
C PRO A 202 8.44 -7.27 1.76
N SER A 203 9.39 -7.08 2.68
CA SER A 203 9.10 -6.61 4.03
C SER A 203 8.69 -5.14 4.04
N ASP A 204 7.38 -4.89 4.21
CA ASP A 204 6.81 -3.55 4.34
C ASP A 204 7.05 -2.92 5.74
N TYR A 205 7.76 -3.62 6.66
CA TYR A 205 8.01 -3.17 8.03
C TYR A 205 9.48 -3.31 8.44
N PRO A 206 10.13 -2.24 8.96
CA PRO A 206 11.50 -2.30 9.46
C PRO A 206 11.66 -3.08 10.77
N SER A 207 10.58 -3.56 11.40
CA SER A 207 10.69 -4.38 12.61
C SER A 207 10.93 -5.84 12.23
N ARG A 208 12.20 -6.26 12.29
CA ARG A 208 12.71 -7.64 12.25
C ARG A 208 12.14 -8.58 13.34
N ALA A 209 11.06 -8.19 14.01
CA ALA A 209 10.47 -8.92 15.12
C ALA A 209 9.03 -9.28 14.76
N SER A 210 8.75 -10.59 14.74
CA SER A 210 7.41 -11.21 14.68
C SER A 210 6.77 -11.37 13.29
N THR A 211 7.15 -12.42 12.56
CA THR A 211 6.33 -13.61 12.19
C THR A 211 6.99 -14.40 11.05
N ALA A 212 6.83 -15.72 11.07
CA ALA A 212 7.63 -16.69 10.31
C ALA A 212 7.35 -16.76 8.78
N ASN A 213 6.87 -15.71 8.10
CA ASN A 213 6.53 -15.75 6.66
C ASN A 213 6.57 -14.39 5.92
N TYR A 214 7.33 -13.40 6.39
CA TYR A 214 7.32 -12.05 5.78
C TYR A 214 7.77 -12.01 4.31
N TRP A 215 8.47 -13.04 3.84
CA TRP A 215 8.85 -13.22 2.44
C TRP A 215 7.67 -13.52 1.48
N ILE A 216 6.49 -13.83 2.02
CA ILE A 216 5.27 -14.08 1.26
C ILE A 216 4.40 -12.81 1.25
N ASN A 217 4.94 -11.70 0.74
CA ASN A 217 4.12 -10.54 0.40
C ASN A 217 3.53 -10.75 -1.00
N LEU A 218 2.26 -11.16 -1.07
CA LEU A 218 1.59 -11.45 -2.34
C LEU A 218 1.54 -10.22 -3.26
N LYS A 219 1.43 -9.01 -2.69
CA LYS A 219 1.43 -7.78 -3.46
C LYS A 219 2.77 -7.57 -4.17
N PHE A 220 3.89 -7.78 -3.46
CA PHE A 220 5.24 -7.80 -4.05
C PHE A 220 5.34 -8.80 -5.21
N TRP A 221 4.88 -10.04 -5.01
CA TRP A 221 4.90 -11.06 -6.05
C TRP A 221 3.96 -10.75 -7.23
N GLY A 222 2.90 -9.97 -7.01
CA GLY A 222 2.08 -9.40 -8.08
C GLY A 222 2.87 -8.45 -8.98
N PHE A 223 3.72 -7.60 -8.41
CA PHE A 223 4.62 -6.74 -9.18
C PHE A 223 5.71 -7.54 -9.92
N VAL A 224 6.29 -8.57 -9.28
CA VAL A 224 7.19 -9.51 -9.95
C VAL A 224 6.50 -10.14 -11.16
N THR A 225 5.25 -10.58 -11.02
CA THR A 225 4.48 -11.18 -12.10
C THR A 225 4.32 -10.24 -13.30
N ILE A 226 4.02 -8.96 -13.06
CA ILE A 226 3.93 -7.95 -14.12
C ILE A 226 5.25 -7.84 -14.89
N ILE A 227 6.38 -7.86 -14.18
CA ILE A 227 7.71 -7.78 -14.80
C ILE A 227 8.03 -9.05 -15.58
N LEU A 228 7.76 -10.24 -15.04
CA LEU A 228 8.01 -11.51 -15.74
C LEU A 228 7.19 -11.64 -17.02
N LEU A 229 5.97 -11.11 -17.04
CA LEU A 229 5.13 -11.06 -18.25
C LEU A 229 5.60 -10.02 -19.28
N ASN A 230 6.44 -9.05 -18.90
CA ASN A 230 7.00 -8.04 -19.79
C ASN A 230 8.44 -8.37 -20.18
N GLU A 231 8.66 -8.86 -21.40
CA GLU A 231 9.97 -9.29 -21.89
C GLU A 231 11.07 -8.25 -21.72
N ALA A 232 10.77 -6.97 -21.99
CA ALA A 232 11.74 -5.89 -21.95
C ALA A 232 12.29 -5.59 -20.54
N CYS A 233 11.60 -6.03 -19.48
CA CYS A 233 12.01 -5.77 -18.09
C CYS A 233 12.69 -6.98 -17.41
N ARG A 234 12.65 -8.18 -18.02
CA ARG A 234 13.10 -9.44 -17.38
C ARG A 234 14.58 -9.45 -17.05
N GLN A 235 15.43 -9.10 -18.01
CA GLN A 235 16.88 -9.13 -17.85
C GLN A 235 17.32 -8.21 -16.70
N ASP A 236 16.77 -7.00 -16.71
CA ASP A 236 16.99 -5.95 -15.73
C ASP A 236 16.49 -6.31 -14.32
N PHE A 237 15.38 -7.06 -14.25
CA PHE A 237 14.88 -7.63 -13.02
C PHE A 237 15.83 -8.68 -12.47
N PHE A 238 16.20 -9.68 -13.28
CA PHE A 238 17.05 -10.76 -12.83
C PHE A 238 18.43 -10.28 -12.39
N ALA A 239 19.02 -9.30 -13.09
CA ALA A 239 20.30 -8.73 -12.69
C ALA A 239 20.25 -8.08 -11.30
N GLY A 240 19.23 -7.24 -11.04
CA GLY A 240 19.06 -6.58 -9.74
C GLY A 240 18.67 -7.55 -8.64
N PHE A 241 17.76 -8.48 -8.93
CA PHE A 241 17.34 -9.51 -7.98
C PHE A 241 18.50 -10.43 -7.59
N ALA A 242 19.36 -10.82 -8.54
CA ALA A 242 20.55 -11.62 -8.26
C ALA A 242 21.45 -10.96 -7.23
N ALA A 243 21.72 -9.65 -7.41
CA ALA A 243 22.61 -8.89 -6.54
C ALA A 243 22.12 -8.91 -5.10
N GLU A 244 20.84 -8.62 -4.86
CA GLU A 244 20.27 -8.61 -3.51
C GLU A 244 20.16 -10.02 -2.89
N MET A 245 19.88 -11.04 -3.69
CA MET A 245 19.73 -12.41 -3.17
C MET A 245 21.05 -13.03 -2.69
N THR A 246 22.21 -12.51 -3.12
CA THR A 246 23.51 -13.03 -2.65
C THR A 246 23.73 -12.92 -1.14
N VAL A 247 23.06 -11.97 -0.48
CA VAL A 247 23.20 -11.70 0.96
C VAL A 247 21.88 -11.86 1.73
N HIS A 248 20.80 -12.25 1.03
CA HIS A 248 19.47 -12.31 1.62
C HIS A 248 19.28 -13.61 2.44
N PRO A 249 18.84 -13.54 3.72
CA PRO A 249 18.77 -14.70 4.60
C PRO A 249 17.76 -15.78 4.17
N HIS A 250 16.82 -15.43 3.29
CA HIS A 250 15.79 -16.34 2.74
C HIS A 250 15.92 -16.52 1.22
N CYS A 251 17.14 -16.47 0.69
CA CYS A 251 17.38 -16.60 -0.76
C CYS A 251 16.70 -17.84 -1.34
N ASP A 252 16.82 -19.00 -0.68
CA ASP A 252 16.26 -20.25 -1.17
C ASP A 252 14.74 -20.21 -1.30
N GLU A 253 14.02 -19.67 -0.32
CA GLU A 253 12.57 -19.53 -0.36
C GLU A 253 12.13 -18.57 -1.48
N TYR A 254 12.87 -17.49 -1.70
CA TYR A 254 12.58 -16.54 -2.77
C TYR A 254 12.79 -17.18 -4.14
N MET A 255 13.88 -17.91 -4.30
CA MET A 255 14.20 -18.62 -5.53
C MET A 255 13.17 -19.72 -5.83
N GLN A 256 12.67 -20.43 -4.82
CA GLN A 256 11.58 -21.39 -4.97
C GLN A 256 10.27 -20.73 -5.37
N ILE A 257 9.91 -19.58 -4.78
CA ILE A 257 8.70 -18.85 -5.18
C ILE A 257 8.85 -18.33 -6.61
N LEU A 258 9.98 -17.71 -6.95
CA LEU A 258 10.26 -17.18 -8.28
C LEU A 258 10.22 -18.28 -9.35
N GLU A 259 10.77 -19.47 -9.07
CA GLU A 259 10.69 -20.63 -9.96
C GLU A 259 9.25 -21.00 -10.33
N ARG A 260 8.33 -20.94 -9.35
CA ARG A 260 6.91 -21.22 -9.59
C ARG A 260 6.27 -20.18 -10.50
N PHE A 261 6.62 -18.90 -10.33
CA PHE A 261 6.13 -17.84 -11.21
C PHE A 261 6.71 -17.95 -12.63
N VAL A 262 8.02 -18.23 -12.77
CA VAL A 262 8.66 -18.49 -14.06
C VAL A 262 7.98 -19.66 -14.78
N GLY A 263 7.75 -20.76 -14.06
CA GLY A 263 7.04 -21.93 -14.60
C GLY A 263 5.60 -21.61 -15.01
N ALA A 264 4.88 -20.81 -14.23
CA ALA A 264 3.51 -20.41 -14.54
C ALA A 264 3.39 -19.46 -15.75
N VAL A 265 4.40 -18.61 -16.01
CA VAL A 265 4.45 -17.81 -17.24
C VAL A 265 4.64 -18.70 -18.48
N GLY A 266 5.36 -19.83 -18.33
CA GLY A 266 5.47 -20.85 -19.38
C GLY A 266 6.34 -20.44 -20.58
N ASP A 267 7.22 -19.45 -20.39
CA ASP A 267 8.11 -18.92 -21.43
C ASP A 267 9.50 -19.58 -21.36
N ASN A 268 9.94 -20.18 -22.46
CA ASN A 268 11.20 -20.92 -22.54
C ASN A 268 12.43 -20.03 -22.33
N ASP A 269 12.41 -18.80 -22.84
CA ASP A 269 13.54 -17.88 -22.71
C ASP A 269 13.60 -17.31 -21.29
N LEU A 270 12.45 -17.08 -20.66
CA LEU A 270 12.38 -16.78 -19.23
C LEU A 270 12.96 -17.92 -18.39
N GLY A 271 12.66 -19.18 -18.72
CA GLY A 271 13.24 -20.35 -18.07
C GLY A 271 14.76 -20.38 -18.14
N LYS A 272 15.35 -20.10 -19.32
CA LYS A 272 16.82 -20.02 -19.49
C LYS A 272 17.45 -18.88 -18.67
N GLN A 273 16.80 -17.71 -18.64
CA GLN A 273 17.25 -16.59 -17.82
C GLN A 273 17.26 -16.95 -16.34
N PHE A 274 16.21 -17.64 -15.86
CA PHE A 274 16.12 -18.08 -14.48
C PHE A 274 17.17 -19.14 -14.10
N VAL A 275 17.49 -20.09 -15.00
CA VAL A 275 18.60 -21.03 -14.79
C VAL A 275 19.93 -20.28 -14.66
N SER A 276 20.15 -19.26 -15.49
CA SER A 276 21.36 -18.42 -15.44
C SER A 276 21.44 -17.64 -14.12
N LEU A 277 20.31 -17.11 -13.64
CA LEU A 277 20.19 -16.47 -12.32
C LEU A 277 20.59 -17.44 -11.19
N LYS A 278 20.02 -18.65 -11.16
CA LYS A 278 20.33 -19.67 -10.14
C LYS A 278 21.82 -19.95 -10.06
N ALA A 279 22.47 -20.13 -11.22
CA ALA A 279 23.91 -20.37 -11.29
C ALA A 279 24.73 -19.18 -10.75
N GLY A 280 24.34 -17.94 -11.11
CA GLY A 280 25.02 -16.73 -10.66
C GLY A 280 24.93 -16.50 -9.15
N VAL A 281 23.75 -16.69 -8.56
CA VAL A 281 23.54 -16.53 -7.12
C VAL A 281 24.35 -17.57 -6.33
N ALA A 282 24.32 -18.84 -6.75
CA ALA A 282 25.09 -19.90 -6.10
C ALA A 282 26.60 -19.68 -6.19
N GLY A 283 27.10 -19.24 -7.35
CA GLY A 283 28.53 -18.93 -7.55
C GLY A 283 29.03 -17.80 -6.65
N ASN A 284 28.24 -16.75 -6.47
CA ASN A 284 28.60 -15.60 -5.64
C ASN A 284 28.54 -15.92 -4.14
N ALA A 285 27.58 -16.72 -3.70
CA ALA A 285 27.49 -17.16 -2.30
C ALA A 285 28.73 -17.96 -1.87
N ALA A 286 29.26 -18.80 -2.77
CA ALA A 286 30.46 -19.62 -2.51
C ALA A 286 31.77 -18.82 -2.41
N HIS A 287 31.84 -17.60 -2.97
CA HIS A 287 33.03 -16.75 -2.90
C HIS A 287 33.06 -15.86 -1.64
N ASN A 288 31.89 -15.67 -0.99
CA ASN A 288 31.73 -14.82 0.18
C ASN A 288 31.67 -15.62 1.50
N ALA A 289 31.70 -16.94 1.44
CA ALA A 289 31.74 -17.86 2.58
C ALA A 289 33.19 -18.29 2.89
#